data_AF-A0A422MQ90-F1
#
_entry.id   AF-A0A422MQ90-F1
#
_cell.length_a   1.000
_cell.length_b   1.000
_cell.length_c   1.000
_cell.angle_alpha   90.00
_cell.angle_beta   90.00
_cell.angle_gamma   90.00
#
_symmetry.space_group_name_H-M   'P 1'
#
loop_
_entity.id
_entity.type
_entity.pdbx_description
1 polymer ?
#
loop_
_entity_poly.entity_id
_entity_poly.type
_entity_poly.pdbx_seq_one_letter_code
_entity_poly.pdbx_strand_id
1 'polypeptide(L)'
;MKTQNVPMEVFVQESAGCVTDQRLREETLNFSSYTAIQKEMEDARKLTKSRVATLRDWKDFADKSIVSPITRTKLKAALAAVEEAERERRAAAAPVVLDERVYRSVLNATWNLRGVGPLCGAAWDEVGGRRFQQASGIVE
;
A
#
# COMPACT_ATOMS: atom_id res chain seq x y z
N MET A 1 7.59 33.31 32.32
CA MET A 1 6.87 32.07 31.97
C MET A 1 7.78 31.26 31.06
N LYS A 2 8.06 29.99 31.37
CA LYS A 2 8.78 29.12 30.43
C LYS A 2 7.81 28.76 29.31
N THR A 3 8.04 29.30 28.12
CA THR A 3 7.37 28.88 26.90
C THR A 3 7.92 27.52 26.50
N GLN A 4 7.20 26.47 26.89
CA GLN A 4 7.46 25.12 26.38
C GLN A 4 6.61 24.92 25.14
N ASN A 5 7.24 24.46 24.06
CA ASN A 5 6.51 24.07 22.86
C ASN A 5 5.70 22.82 23.17
N VAL A 6 4.39 22.87 22.92
CA VAL A 6 3.49 21.73 23.10
C VAL A 6 3.32 21.03 21.75
N PRO A 7 3.50 19.70 21.66
CA PRO A 7 3.23 18.99 20.43
C PRO A 7 1.74 19.08 20.08
N MET A 8 1.43 19.16 18.79
CA MET A 8 0.06 19.44 18.31
C MET A 8 -0.96 18.40 18.81
N GLU A 9 -0.56 17.14 18.92
CA GLU A 9 -1.41 16.06 19.43
C GLU A 9 -1.85 16.32 20.88
N VAL A 10 -0.91 16.70 21.75
CA VAL A 10 -1.20 17.05 23.17
C VAL A 10 -2.08 18.29 23.24
N PHE A 11 -1.84 19.29 22.38
CA PHE A 11 -2.68 20.49 22.35
C PHE A 11 -4.13 20.19 21.96
N VAL A 12 -4.36 19.34 20.95
CA VAL A 12 -5.71 18.99 20.49
C VAL A 12 -6.46 18.14 21.51
N GLN A 13 -5.74 17.30 22.26
CA GLN A 13 -6.30 16.45 23.30
C GLN A 13 -6.55 17.21 24.62
N GLU A 14 -5.64 18.09 25.00
CA GLU A 14 -5.61 18.79 26.28
C GLU A 14 -5.49 20.32 26.11
N SER A 15 -6.30 20.90 25.22
CA SER A 15 -6.29 22.36 24.97
C SER A 15 -6.58 23.15 26.25
N ALA A 16 -7.32 22.54 27.19
CA ALA A 16 -7.59 23.08 28.50
C ALA A 16 -6.35 23.25 29.41
N GLY A 17 -5.30 22.45 29.20
CA GLY A 17 -4.03 22.62 29.91
C GLY A 17 -3.10 23.63 29.22
N CYS A 18 -3.32 23.88 27.93
CA CYS A 18 -2.43 24.68 27.09
C CYS A 18 -2.82 26.16 27.03
N VAL A 19 -4.13 26.46 27.03
CA VAL A 19 -4.65 27.84 26.92
C VAL A 19 -5.28 28.26 28.24
N THR A 20 -4.54 28.99 29.08
CA THR A 20 -5.02 29.46 30.40
C THR A 20 -6.17 30.47 30.29
N ASP A 21 -6.18 31.28 29.23
CA ASP A 21 -7.25 32.24 28.96
C ASP A 21 -8.53 31.52 28.51
N GLN A 22 -9.60 31.68 29.30
CA GLN A 22 -10.87 31.01 29.05
C GLN A 22 -11.51 31.46 27.73
N ARG A 23 -11.45 32.75 27.40
CA ARG A 23 -12.08 33.31 26.19
C ARG A 23 -11.39 32.78 24.93
N LEU A 24 -10.05 32.81 24.92
CA LEU A 24 -9.28 32.27 23.79
C LEU A 24 -9.51 30.77 23.61
N ARG A 25 -9.69 30.03 24.70
CA ARG A 25 -10.01 28.60 24.66
C ARG A 25 -11.38 28.37 24.02
N GLU A 26 -12.40 29.09 24.46
CA GLU A 26 -13.76 28.99 23.89
C GLU A 26 -13.77 29.35 22.41
N GLU A 27 -13.11 30.45 22.02
CA GLU A 27 -12.99 30.88 20.62
C GLU A 27 -12.27 29.82 19.77
N THR A 28 -11.21 29.21 20.29
CA THR A 28 -10.46 28.15 19.58
C THR A 28 -11.29 26.87 19.42
N LEU A 29 -11.97 26.44 20.49
CA LEU A 29 -12.80 25.23 20.48
C LEU A 29 -14.05 25.37 19.60
N ASN A 30 -14.58 26.58 19.47
CA ASN A 30 -15.71 26.88 18.61
C ASN A 30 -15.34 26.87 17.12
N PHE A 31 -14.05 26.88 16.79
CA PHE A 31 -13.63 26.92 15.40
C PHE A 31 -13.87 25.58 14.70
N SER A 32 -14.53 25.60 13.54
CA SER A 32 -14.90 24.39 12.81
C SER A 32 -13.67 23.54 12.43
N SER A 33 -12.55 24.17 12.06
CA SER A 33 -11.32 23.43 11.74
C SER A 33 -10.70 22.72 12.96
N TYR A 34 -10.85 23.27 14.18
CA TYR A 34 -10.36 22.60 15.39
C TYR A 34 -11.10 21.27 15.58
N THR A 35 -12.43 21.27 15.44
CA THR A 35 -13.24 20.05 15.54
C THR A 35 -12.90 19.04 14.43
N ALA A 36 -12.53 19.51 13.24
CA ALA A 36 -12.10 18.64 12.15
C ALA A 36 -10.75 17.98 12.45
N ILE A 37 -9.76 18.76 12.90
CA ILE A 37 -8.44 18.26 13.30
C ILE A 37 -8.57 17.23 14.44
N GLN A 38 -9.40 17.52 15.44
CA GLN A 38 -9.65 16.61 16.54
C GLN A 38 -10.21 15.25 16.07
N LYS A 39 -11.14 15.25 15.12
CA LYS A 39 -11.68 14.00 14.53
C LYS A 39 -10.63 13.25 13.72
N GLU A 40 -9.82 13.95 12.93
CA GLU A 40 -8.76 13.32 12.13
C GLU A 40 -7.68 12.69 13.02
N MET A 41 -7.28 13.36 14.11
CA MET A 41 -6.34 12.80 15.08
C MET A 41 -6.92 11.57 15.80
N GLU A 42 -8.19 11.61 16.19
CA GLU A 42 -8.84 10.45 16.81
C GLU A 42 -8.93 9.26 15.85
N ASP A 43 -9.24 9.51 14.57
CA ASP A 43 -9.24 8.45 13.55
C ASP A 43 -7.84 7.86 13.34
N ALA A 44 -6.79 8.69 13.30
CA ALA A 44 -5.40 8.25 13.19
C ALA A 44 -4.97 7.38 14.39
N ARG A 45 -5.40 7.77 15.60
CA ARG A 45 -5.15 7.00 16.83
C ARG A 45 -5.85 5.64 16.78
N LYS A 46 -7.10 5.59 16.32
CA LYS A 46 -7.84 4.32 16.16
C LYS A 46 -7.18 3.40 15.14
N LEU A 47 -6.74 3.93 14.00
CA LEU A 47 -5.98 3.16 13.01
C LEU A 47 -4.71 2.56 13.61
N THR A 48 -3.94 3.38 14.32
CA THR A 48 -2.72 2.96 15.01
C THR A 48 -3.00 1.87 16.05
N LYS A 49 -4.05 2.02 16.86
CA LYS A 49 -4.48 1.02 17.84
C LYS A 49 -4.89 -0.30 17.17
N SER A 50 -5.49 -0.23 16.00
CA SER A 50 -5.86 -1.38 15.16
C SER A 50 -4.69 -1.92 14.32
N ARG A 51 -3.47 -1.42 14.52
CA ARG A 51 -2.24 -1.81 13.79
C ARG A 51 -2.32 -1.55 12.27
N VAL A 52 -3.12 -0.57 11.87
CA VAL A 52 -3.20 -0.10 10.48
C VAL A 52 -2.24 1.08 10.34
N ALA A 53 -1.06 0.83 9.77
CA ALA A 53 -0.02 1.85 9.60
C ALA A 53 0.13 2.32 8.14
N THR A 54 -0.21 1.47 7.18
CA THR A 54 -0.02 1.73 5.74
C THR A 54 -1.31 1.62 4.96
N LEU A 55 -1.31 2.12 3.71
CA LEU A 55 -2.44 1.93 2.78
C LEU A 55 -2.66 0.45 2.41
N ARG A 56 -1.62 -0.39 2.49
CA ARG A 56 -1.76 -1.85 2.31
C ARG A 56 -2.49 -2.48 3.49
N ASP A 57 -2.08 -2.15 4.71
CA ASP A 57 -2.78 -2.61 5.92
C ASP A 57 -4.23 -2.12 5.88
N TRP A 58 -4.44 -0.86 5.51
CA TRP A 58 -5.78 -0.30 5.36
C TRP A 58 -6.57 -1.05 4.30
N LYS A 59 -5.99 -1.47 3.17
CA LYS A 59 -6.69 -2.24 2.13
C LYS A 59 -7.22 -3.56 2.70
N ASP A 60 -6.38 -4.30 3.41
CA ASP A 60 -6.69 -5.64 3.93
C ASP A 60 -7.50 -5.61 5.25
N PHE A 61 -7.58 -4.47 5.91
CA PHE A 61 -8.31 -4.31 7.17
C PHE A 61 -9.83 -4.44 6.99
N ALA A 62 -10.47 -5.41 7.66
CA ALA A 62 -11.90 -5.68 7.46
C ALA A 62 -12.83 -4.54 7.96
N ASP A 63 -12.58 -4.01 9.16
CA ASP A 63 -13.49 -3.07 9.80
C ASP A 63 -13.20 -1.60 9.41
N LYS A 64 -13.67 -1.17 8.23
CA LYS A 64 -13.54 0.23 7.83
C LYS A 64 -14.34 1.21 8.69
N SER A 65 -15.19 0.71 9.60
CA SER A 65 -16.10 1.54 10.39
C SER A 65 -15.44 2.26 11.57
N ILE A 66 -14.22 1.84 11.94
CA ILE A 66 -13.47 2.43 13.06
C ILE A 66 -13.19 3.94 12.88
N VAL A 67 -13.05 4.40 11.63
CA VAL A 67 -12.79 5.81 11.31
C VAL A 67 -14.05 6.52 10.81
N SER A 68 -14.04 7.85 10.93
CA SER A 68 -15.11 8.70 10.41
C SER A 68 -15.34 8.49 8.90
N PRO A 69 -16.57 8.75 8.41
CA PRO A 69 -16.88 8.64 6.97
C PRO A 69 -15.97 9.50 6.08
N ILE A 70 -15.55 10.67 6.58
CA ILE A 70 -14.66 11.58 5.85
C ILE A 70 -13.29 10.93 5.66
N THR A 71 -12.66 10.47 6.76
CA THR A 71 -11.37 9.77 6.71
C THR A 71 -11.43 8.52 5.84
N ARG A 72 -12.51 7.73 5.96
CA ARG A 72 -12.74 6.57 5.11
C ARG A 72 -12.76 6.92 3.62
N THR A 73 -13.43 8.02 3.27
CA THR A 73 -13.53 8.51 1.89
C THR A 73 -12.17 8.95 1.36
N LYS A 74 -11.40 9.70 2.16
CA LYS A 74 -10.02 10.11 1.83
C LYS A 74 -9.12 8.89 1.59
N LEU A 75 -9.14 7.90 2.47
CA LEU A 75 -8.32 6.70 2.34
C LEU A 75 -8.73 5.85 1.11
N LYS A 76 -10.03 5.76 0.81
CA LYS A 76 -10.52 5.10 -0.40
C LYS A 76 -10.03 5.79 -1.67
N ALA A 77 -10.09 7.13 -1.71
CA ALA A 77 -9.59 7.91 -2.83
C ALA A 77 -8.07 7.76 -3.00
N ALA A 78 -7.31 7.81 -1.90
CA ALA A 78 -5.87 7.60 -1.91
C ALA A 78 -5.50 6.20 -2.43
N LEU A 79 -6.23 5.15 -1.99
CA LEU A 79 -6.00 3.79 -2.46
C LEU A 79 -6.27 3.66 -3.97
N ALA A 80 -7.37 4.23 -4.47
CA ALA A 80 -7.70 4.21 -5.89
C ALA A 80 -6.64 4.94 -6.74
N ALA A 81 -6.15 6.09 -6.27
CA ALA A 81 -5.08 6.83 -6.95
C ALA A 81 -3.78 6.03 -7.05
N VAL A 82 -3.40 5.30 -5.99
CA VAL A 82 -2.22 4.42 -6.01
C VAL A 82 -2.41 3.26 -6.98
N GLU A 83 -3.59 2.64 -7.00
CA GLU A 83 -3.88 1.52 -7.92
C GLU A 83 -3.90 1.98 -9.38
N GLU A 84 -4.40 3.17 -9.67
CA GLU A 84 -4.34 3.76 -11.01
C GLU A 84 -2.90 4.04 -11.43
N ALA A 85 -2.11 4.71 -10.58
CA ALA A 85 -0.71 5.00 -10.87
C ALA A 85 0.11 3.72 -11.11
N GLU A 86 -0.17 2.65 -10.37
CA GLU A 86 0.46 1.34 -10.58
C GLU A 86 0.02 0.70 -11.91
N ARG A 87 -1.24 0.85 -12.31
CA ARG A 87 -1.72 0.39 -13.61
C ARG A 87 -1.06 1.15 -14.76
N GLU A 88 -0.99 2.47 -14.66
CA GLU A 88 -0.32 3.33 -15.64
C GLU A 88 1.16 2.99 -15.75
N ARG A 89 1.86 2.77 -14.62
CA ARG A 89 3.25 2.31 -14.62
C ARG A 89 3.43 0.98 -15.34
N ARG A 90 2.54 0.02 -15.12
CA ARG A 90 2.60 -1.29 -15.82
C ARG A 90 2.26 -1.18 -17.29
N ALA A 91 1.34 -0.29 -17.67
CA ALA A 91 1.00 -0.04 -19.07
C ALA A 91 2.12 0.70 -19.81
N ALA A 92 2.81 1.63 -19.14
CA ALA A 92 3.94 2.37 -19.68
C ALA A 92 5.24 1.54 -19.67
N ALA A 93 5.35 0.51 -18.83
CA ALA A 93 6.44 -0.44 -18.89
C ALA A 93 6.37 -1.17 -20.24
N ALA A 94 7.34 -0.87 -21.11
CA ALA A 94 7.45 -1.56 -22.39
C ALA A 94 7.50 -3.07 -22.13
N PRO A 95 6.74 -3.90 -22.89
CA PRO A 95 6.94 -5.34 -22.82
C PRO A 95 8.42 -5.60 -23.12
N VAL A 96 9.07 -6.37 -22.26
CA VAL A 96 10.43 -6.84 -22.54
C VAL A 96 10.30 -7.80 -23.72
N VAL A 97 10.48 -7.28 -24.93
CA VAL A 97 10.57 -8.09 -26.14
C VAL A 97 11.94 -8.75 -26.09
N LEU A 98 11.99 -9.93 -25.47
CA LEU A 98 13.17 -10.78 -25.52
C LEU A 98 13.22 -11.44 -26.89
N ASP A 99 14.27 -11.13 -27.65
CA ASP A 99 14.58 -11.86 -28.89
C ASP A 99 14.75 -13.35 -28.56
N GLU A 100 14.17 -14.24 -29.38
CA GLU A 100 14.19 -15.68 -29.14
C GLU A 100 15.64 -16.22 -29.03
N ARG A 101 16.60 -15.59 -29.73
CA ARG A 101 18.03 -15.96 -29.62
C ARG A 101 18.61 -15.59 -28.26
N VAL A 102 18.21 -14.46 -27.69
CA VAL A 102 18.61 -14.03 -26.34
C VAL A 102 18.00 -14.97 -25.30
N TYR A 103 16.72 -15.31 -25.44
CA TYR A 103 16.04 -16.26 -24.56
C TYR A 103 16.66 -17.66 -24.62
N ARG A 104 16.96 -18.17 -25.82
CA ARG A 104 17.65 -19.45 -26.02
C ARG A 104 19.09 -19.43 -25.51
N SER A 105 19.79 -18.32 -25.59
CA SER A 105 21.15 -18.17 -25.04
C SER A 105 21.14 -18.27 -23.51
N VAL A 106 20.19 -17.61 -22.84
CA VAL A 106 19.99 -17.69 -21.38
C VAL A 106 19.59 -19.11 -20.95
N LEU A 107 18.68 -19.76 -21.67
CA LEU A 107 18.26 -21.13 -21.36
C LEU A 107 19.35 -22.18 -21.60
N ASN A 108 20.15 -22.00 -22.65
CA ASN A 108 21.24 -22.93 -23.00
C ASN A 108 22.54 -22.62 -22.26
N ALA A 109 22.63 -21.49 -21.54
CA ALA A 109 23.80 -21.18 -20.74
C ALA A 109 23.93 -22.20 -19.60
N THR A 110 25.15 -22.69 -19.38
CA THR A 110 25.46 -23.52 -18.22
C THR A 110 25.61 -22.61 -17.00
N TRP A 111 24.52 -22.45 -16.25
CA TRP A 111 24.54 -21.67 -15.02
C TRP A 111 25.31 -22.43 -13.95
N ASN A 112 26.48 -21.90 -13.58
CA ASN A 112 27.18 -22.32 -12.37
C ASN A 112 26.45 -21.75 -11.15
N LEU A 113 25.26 -22.28 -10.86
CA LEU A 113 24.56 -22.02 -9.60
C LEU A 113 25.33 -22.75 -8.49
N ARG A 114 26.42 -22.12 -8.03
CA ARG A 114 27.13 -22.57 -6.84
C ARG A 114 26.22 -22.33 -5.63
N GLY A 115 25.37 -23.31 -5.30
CA GLY A 115 24.67 -23.37 -4.02
C GLY A 115 23.16 -23.64 -4.03
N VAL A 116 22.52 -23.88 -5.17
CA VAL A 116 21.11 -24.31 -5.18
C VAL A 116 21.02 -25.63 -5.95
N GLY A 117 20.67 -26.71 -5.23
CA GLY A 117 20.37 -28.01 -5.84
C GLY A 117 19.26 -27.89 -6.89
N PRO A 118 19.11 -28.89 -7.77
CA PRO A 118 18.33 -28.75 -9.00
C PRO A 118 16.85 -28.51 -8.70
N LEU A 119 16.43 -27.24 -8.73
CA LEU A 119 15.04 -26.89 -9.03
C LEU A 119 14.96 -26.81 -10.56
N CYS A 120 14.63 -27.96 -11.14
CA CYS A 120 14.26 -28.27 -12.54
C CYS A 120 14.95 -29.56 -13.01
N GLY A 121 14.60 -30.65 -12.34
CA GLY A 121 14.90 -32.02 -12.76
C GLY A 121 13.63 -32.84 -12.70
N ALA A 122 12.65 -32.53 -13.55
CA ALA A 122 11.67 -33.53 -13.95
C ALA A 122 12.14 -34.08 -15.30
N ALA A 123 12.60 -35.33 -15.23
CA ALA A 123 13.14 -36.18 -16.28
C ALA A 123 12.57 -35.94 -17.69
N TRP A 124 13.46 -35.70 -18.64
CA TRP A 124 13.22 -36.05 -20.03
C TRP A 124 13.78 -37.46 -20.22
N ASP A 125 12.91 -38.47 -20.22
CA ASP A 125 13.29 -39.81 -20.68
C ASP A 125 13.39 -39.78 -22.22
N GLU A 126 14.56 -40.15 -22.75
CA GLU A 126 14.86 -40.23 -24.19
C GLU A 126 14.10 -41.37 -24.92
N VAL A 127 13.09 -41.97 -24.29
CA VAL A 127 12.30 -43.07 -24.86
C VAL A 127 10.81 -42.75 -24.74
N GLY A 128 10.29 -41.97 -25.69
CA GLY A 128 8.85 -41.78 -25.80
C GLY A 128 8.46 -40.50 -26.51
N GLY A 129 8.43 -40.53 -27.85
CA GLY A 129 7.83 -39.47 -28.64
C GLY A 129 6.37 -39.22 -28.23
N ARG A 130 6.11 -38.06 -27.63
CA ARG A 130 4.81 -37.40 -27.73
C ARG A 130 4.99 -35.94 -28.14
N ARG A 131 4.58 -35.70 -29.38
CA ARG A 131 4.30 -34.42 -30.02
C ARG A 131 3.48 -33.53 -29.06
N PHE A 132 4.01 -32.36 -28.72
CA PHE A 132 3.19 -31.26 -28.20
C PHE A 132 2.13 -30.95 -29.27
N GLN A 133 0.86 -31.27 -28.99
CA GLN A 133 -0.24 -30.67 -29.74
C GLN A 133 -0.32 -29.21 -29.28
N GLN A 134 -0.13 -28.28 -30.23
CA GLN A 134 -0.51 -26.88 -30.06
C GLN A 134 -2.00 -26.85 -29.69
N ALA A 135 -2.32 -26.37 -28.49
CA ALA A 135 -3.65 -25.89 -28.18
C ALA A 135 -3.82 -24.50 -28.82
N SER A 136 -4.08 -24.47 -30.13
CA SER A 136 -4.70 -23.32 -30.77
C SER A 136 -6.21 -23.47 -30.64
N GLY A 137 -6.81 -22.66 -29.78
CA GLY A 137 -8.26 -22.60 -29.65
C GLY A 137 -8.66 -21.56 -28.62
N ILE A 138 -8.75 -20.30 -29.05
CA ILE A 138 -9.76 -19.28 -28.70
C ILE A 138 -9.60 -18.18 -29.76
N VAL A 139 -10.37 -18.29 -30.84
CA VAL A 139 -11.02 -17.20 -31.60
C VAL A 139 -12.24 -17.85 -32.24
N GLU A 140 -13.41 -17.67 -31.63
CA GLU A 140 -14.57 -16.99 -32.22
C GLU A 140 -15.31 -16.24 -31.11
#